data_AF-A0A0E2HA01-F1
#
_entry.id   AF-A0A0E2HA01-F1
#
_cell.length_a   1.000
_cell.length_b   1.000
_cell.length_c   1.000
_cell.angle_alpha   90.00
_cell.angle_beta   90.00
_cell.angle_gamma   90.00
#
_symmetry.space_group_name_H-M   'P 1'
#
loop_
_entity.id
_entity.type
_entity.pdbx_description
1 polymer ?
#
loop_
_entity_poly.entity_id
_entity_poly.type
_entity_poly.pdbx_seq_one_letter_code
_entity_poly.pdbx_strand_id
1 'polypeptide(L)'
;MSRASEETTKGLVADKLKEIVGYPTAQNISVDGIMWLKEDSYKSTSFDWLSGVFATASKKQTLVSKGTPDYIVTKENSNVIVVIECKADARNHSVFTDIKDYKTAGYGTPAETEAYAINGALWYATFLNDKYDVVAIGVSGQSKESCKVSSFVLPKGGKITDIEILEDGFIDDAIVSISQYEKDIDIALDRFAGTEAAVKKELRRYTLTCANFLRSNGIEDNSKAGFVSAIILGLTNHESKLYKDTKSAIDAKNATKAKKLISDPLGRNSVKMLKASLYGDGNEYDDDYIRGIWDIDKIPRGKRTSLKKFYDQLLSKDELLRAPKGDYKDFPYGDTVLSRCIYSLYENVIEVLEKYTGIDVMGEFYTTFLRFTKGNAKEKGIVLTPKHITELFCDIAEYYSDKKFDEHTRIIEIKTQNLIQFKVA
;
A
#
# COMPACT_ATOMS: atom_id res chain seq x y z
N MET A 1 9.45 -8.60 -44.52
CA MET A 1 9.23 -8.76 -43.07
C MET A 1 10.55 -8.42 -42.39
N SER A 2 10.60 -7.40 -41.54
CA SER A 2 11.77 -7.18 -40.68
C SER A 2 11.95 -8.42 -39.81
N ARG A 3 13.20 -8.90 -39.66
CA ARG A 3 13.50 -9.98 -38.72
C ARG A 3 13.18 -9.49 -37.31
N ALA A 4 12.53 -10.33 -36.51
CA ALA A 4 12.29 -10.04 -35.11
C ALA A 4 13.62 -9.76 -34.39
N SER A 5 13.69 -8.67 -33.63
CA SER A 5 14.89 -8.23 -32.92
C SER A 5 14.61 -8.13 -31.44
N GLU A 6 15.42 -8.80 -30.62
CA GLU A 6 15.32 -8.73 -29.15
C GLU A 6 15.63 -7.31 -28.66
N GLU A 7 16.47 -6.56 -29.40
CA GLU A 7 16.79 -5.16 -29.09
C GLU A 7 15.55 -4.25 -29.14
N THR A 8 14.57 -4.57 -30.01
CA THR A 8 13.30 -3.83 -30.05
C THR A 8 12.52 -4.05 -28.75
N THR A 9 12.44 -5.29 -28.25
CA THR A 9 11.81 -5.62 -26.96
C THR A 9 12.54 -4.94 -25.81
N LYS A 10 13.88 -4.97 -25.82
CA LYS A 10 14.70 -4.27 -24.82
C LYS A 10 14.43 -2.76 -24.83
N GLY A 11 14.22 -2.15 -26.00
CA GLY A 11 13.83 -0.76 -26.14
C GLY A 11 12.51 -0.43 -25.44
N LEU A 12 11.49 -1.28 -25.62
CA LEU A 12 10.20 -1.13 -24.94
C LEU A 12 10.33 -1.18 -23.42
N VAL A 13 11.15 -2.10 -22.89
CA VAL A 13 11.45 -2.18 -21.45
C VAL A 13 12.15 -0.93 -20.95
N ALA A 14 13.17 -0.44 -21.68
CA ALA A 14 13.87 0.77 -21.30
C ALA A 14 12.93 2.00 -21.28
N ASP A 15 12.01 2.10 -22.23
CA ASP A 15 11.03 3.19 -22.26
C ASP A 15 10.04 3.08 -21.09
N LYS A 16 9.55 1.88 -20.79
CA LYS A 16 8.71 1.64 -19.62
C LYS A 16 9.41 2.02 -18.31
N LEU A 17 10.68 1.63 -18.13
CA LEU A 17 11.46 1.98 -16.93
C LEU A 17 11.62 3.50 -16.75
N LYS A 18 11.73 4.27 -17.84
CA LYS A 18 11.82 5.75 -17.81
C LYS A 18 10.49 6.41 -17.49
N GLU A 19 9.36 5.76 -17.79
CA GLU A 19 8.01 6.27 -17.52
C GLU A 19 7.61 6.12 -16.05
N ILE A 20 8.26 5.24 -15.29
CA ILE A 20 7.97 5.01 -13.86
C ILE A 20 8.36 6.25 -13.03
N VAL A 21 7.39 6.80 -12.29
CA VAL A 21 7.64 7.94 -11.39
C VAL A 21 8.68 7.58 -10.33
N GLY A 22 9.72 8.42 -10.22
CA GLY A 22 10.84 8.23 -9.30
C GLY A 22 12.00 7.40 -9.86
N TYR A 23 11.89 6.85 -11.07
CA TYR A 23 13.00 6.17 -11.72
C TYR A 23 13.93 7.14 -12.47
N PRO A 24 15.23 6.80 -12.60
CA PRO A 24 16.13 7.50 -13.51
C PRO A 24 15.66 7.44 -14.96
N THR A 25 15.73 8.55 -15.69
CA THR A 25 15.41 8.62 -17.13
C THR A 25 16.53 8.06 -18.03
N ALA A 26 17.66 7.67 -17.46
CA ALA A 26 18.78 7.02 -18.14
C ALA A 26 19.40 5.93 -17.27
N GLN A 27 19.92 4.88 -17.92
CA GLN A 27 20.60 3.77 -17.25
C GLN A 27 21.85 4.22 -16.51
N ASN A 28 22.28 3.44 -15.52
CA ASN A 28 23.50 3.65 -14.72
C ASN A 28 23.52 4.95 -13.89
N ILE A 29 22.40 5.66 -13.80
CA ILE A 29 22.23 6.85 -12.95
C ILE A 29 21.39 6.44 -11.74
N SER A 30 21.78 6.93 -10.55
CA SER A 30 21.00 6.77 -9.33
C SER A 30 20.06 7.96 -9.14
N VAL A 31 18.77 7.70 -8.90
CA VAL A 31 17.76 8.68 -8.45
C VAL A 31 17.08 8.08 -7.24
N ASP A 32 17.14 8.75 -6.09
CA ASP A 32 16.62 8.27 -4.81
C ASP A 32 17.09 6.84 -4.44
N GLY A 33 18.33 6.52 -4.79
CA GLY A 33 18.94 5.20 -4.57
C GLY A 33 18.50 4.12 -5.56
N ILE A 34 17.61 4.44 -6.50
CA ILE A 34 17.16 3.52 -7.57
C ILE A 34 18.06 3.66 -8.80
N MET A 35 18.50 2.54 -9.35
CA MET A 35 19.29 2.47 -10.58
C MET A 35 18.82 1.30 -11.43
N TRP A 36 18.69 1.50 -12.75
CA TRP A 36 18.52 0.42 -13.71
C TRP A 36 19.75 0.29 -14.60
N LEU A 37 20.13 -0.96 -14.86
CA LEU A 37 21.37 -1.37 -15.50
C LEU A 37 20.98 -2.22 -16.71
N LYS A 38 21.62 -2.00 -17.85
CA LYS A 38 21.40 -2.78 -19.07
C LYS A 38 22.58 -3.70 -19.29
N GLU A 39 22.30 -4.98 -19.50
CA GLU A 39 23.30 -6.00 -19.79
C GLU A 39 24.44 -5.98 -18.76
N ASP A 40 25.69 -5.76 -19.17
CA ASP A 40 26.84 -5.75 -18.27
C ASP A 40 27.29 -4.35 -17.83
N SER A 41 26.42 -3.34 -17.96
CA SER A 41 26.70 -1.96 -17.56
C SER A 41 26.96 -1.79 -16.05
N TYR A 42 26.59 -2.77 -15.22
CA TYR A 42 26.90 -2.83 -13.79
C TYR A 42 28.40 -2.79 -13.49
N LYS A 43 29.27 -3.18 -14.43
CA LYS A 43 30.73 -3.17 -14.27
C LYS A 43 31.33 -1.79 -13.99
N SER A 44 30.64 -0.74 -14.43
CA SER A 44 31.07 0.65 -14.29
C SER A 44 30.32 1.41 -13.20
N THR A 45 29.62 0.72 -12.30
CA THR A 45 28.81 1.34 -11.25
C THR A 45 29.19 0.80 -9.87
N SER A 46 28.50 1.27 -8.82
CA SER A 46 28.59 0.70 -7.47
C SER A 46 28.12 -0.77 -7.39
N PHE A 47 27.59 -1.32 -8.48
CA PHE A 47 27.07 -2.69 -8.58
C PHE A 47 28.00 -3.67 -9.32
N ASP A 48 29.29 -3.37 -9.49
CA ASP A 48 30.26 -4.29 -10.14
C ASP A 48 30.36 -5.67 -9.46
N TRP A 49 29.93 -5.81 -8.20
CA TRP A 49 29.82 -7.11 -7.54
C TRP A 49 28.92 -8.10 -8.30
N LEU A 50 27.98 -7.62 -9.13
CA LEU A 50 27.17 -8.43 -10.04
C LEU A 50 28.02 -9.17 -11.09
N SER A 51 29.21 -8.65 -11.44
CA SER A 51 30.18 -9.34 -12.29
C SER A 51 30.59 -10.69 -11.71
N GLY A 52 30.77 -10.75 -10.38
CA GLY A 52 31.08 -11.98 -9.66
C GLY A 52 29.89 -12.93 -9.60
N VAL A 53 28.69 -12.39 -9.36
CA VAL A 53 27.45 -13.17 -9.29
C VAL A 53 27.14 -13.88 -10.60
N PHE A 54 27.26 -13.17 -11.73
CA PHE A 54 26.93 -13.73 -13.03
C PHE A 54 28.11 -14.39 -13.75
N ALA A 55 29.27 -14.55 -13.11
CA ALA A 55 30.47 -15.13 -13.70
C ALA A 55 30.25 -16.55 -14.26
N THR A 56 29.30 -17.30 -13.69
CA THR A 56 28.95 -18.67 -14.07
C THR A 56 27.48 -18.83 -14.48
N ALA A 57 26.75 -17.73 -14.65
CA ALA A 57 25.30 -17.73 -14.82
C ALA A 57 24.83 -17.89 -16.27
N SER A 58 25.63 -18.47 -17.17
CA SER A 58 25.19 -18.71 -18.55
C SER A 58 23.96 -19.62 -18.58
N LYS A 59 23.00 -19.28 -19.45
CA LYS A 59 21.75 -20.05 -19.70
C LYS A 59 21.98 -21.48 -20.22
N LYS A 60 23.22 -21.81 -20.60
CA LYS A 60 23.66 -23.21 -20.85
C LYS A 60 23.64 -24.09 -19.59
N GLN A 61 23.48 -23.48 -18.41
CA GLN A 61 23.46 -24.12 -17.09
C GLN A 61 24.68 -24.99 -16.77
N THR A 62 25.82 -24.74 -17.43
CA THR A 62 27.07 -25.47 -17.16
C THR A 62 27.76 -25.00 -15.89
N LEU A 63 27.37 -23.83 -15.36
CA LEU A 63 27.99 -23.16 -14.22
C LEU A 63 29.48 -22.83 -14.45
N VAL A 64 29.88 -22.64 -15.71
CA VAL A 64 31.28 -22.31 -16.07
C VAL A 64 31.40 -20.94 -16.71
N SER A 65 30.47 -20.59 -17.60
CA SER A 65 30.56 -19.37 -18.40
C SER A 65 29.65 -18.26 -17.90
N LYS A 66 30.05 -17.02 -18.17
CA LYS A 66 29.33 -15.81 -17.80
C LYS A 66 27.91 -15.79 -18.38
N GLY A 67 26.96 -15.35 -17.56
CA GLY A 67 25.63 -14.91 -17.98
C GLY A 67 25.50 -13.38 -17.98
N THR A 68 24.54 -12.89 -18.75
CA THR A 68 24.23 -11.45 -18.83
C THR A 68 22.70 -11.33 -18.92
N PRO A 69 22.02 -10.93 -17.83
CA PRO A 69 20.62 -10.54 -17.88
C PRO A 69 20.45 -9.26 -18.71
N ASP A 70 19.29 -9.04 -19.31
CA ASP A 70 19.05 -7.86 -20.15
C ASP A 70 18.93 -6.58 -19.33
N TYR A 71 18.20 -6.63 -18.22
CA TYR A 71 18.15 -5.52 -17.27
C TYR A 71 18.20 -5.98 -15.83
N ILE A 72 18.73 -5.11 -14.98
CA ILE A 72 18.70 -5.26 -13.53
C ILE A 72 18.25 -3.93 -12.94
N VAL A 73 17.33 -3.95 -11.98
CA VAL A 73 16.93 -2.77 -11.21
C VAL A 73 17.27 -2.98 -9.74
N THR A 74 17.97 -1.99 -9.17
CA THR A 74 18.45 -2.01 -7.79
C THR A 74 17.93 -0.80 -7.04
N LYS A 75 17.75 -0.93 -5.72
CA LYS A 75 17.46 0.17 -4.81
C LYS A 75 18.37 0.08 -3.58
N GLU A 76 19.03 1.18 -3.24
CA GLU A 76 19.84 1.27 -2.03
C GLU A 76 19.01 0.94 -0.78
N ASN A 77 19.60 0.15 0.13
CA ASN A 77 18.95 -0.32 1.36
C ASN A 77 17.65 -1.13 1.16
N SER A 78 17.42 -1.68 -0.04
CA SER A 78 16.32 -2.60 -0.28
C SER A 78 16.77 -4.06 -0.16
N ASN A 79 15.86 -4.92 0.32
CA ASN A 79 16.00 -6.37 0.24
C ASN A 79 15.48 -6.93 -1.09
N VAL A 80 14.99 -6.08 -1.99
CA VAL A 80 14.44 -6.46 -3.30
C VAL A 80 15.42 -6.10 -4.41
N ILE A 81 15.53 -6.98 -5.40
CA ILE A 81 16.24 -6.72 -6.66
C ILE A 81 15.40 -7.23 -7.83
N VAL A 82 15.41 -6.52 -8.95
CA VAL A 82 14.67 -6.93 -10.16
C VAL A 82 15.66 -7.41 -11.21
N VAL A 83 15.35 -8.51 -11.88
CA VAL A 83 16.06 -9.01 -13.06
C VAL A 83 15.07 -9.23 -14.20
N ILE A 84 15.41 -8.74 -15.39
CA ILE A 84 14.53 -8.76 -16.57
C ILE A 84 15.23 -9.47 -17.72
N GLU A 85 14.47 -10.29 -18.43
CA GLU A 85 14.90 -11.02 -19.61
C GLU A 85 13.89 -10.86 -20.75
N CYS A 86 14.40 -10.59 -21.95
CA CYS A 86 13.61 -10.24 -23.12
C CYS A 86 13.67 -11.33 -24.20
N LYS A 87 12.58 -11.52 -24.94
CA LYS A 87 12.54 -12.28 -26.19
C LYS A 87 11.80 -11.54 -27.28
N ALA A 88 12.33 -11.57 -28.50
CA ALA A 88 11.73 -10.87 -29.62
C ALA A 88 10.33 -11.39 -30.00
N ASP A 89 10.09 -12.69 -29.87
CA ASP A 89 8.85 -13.34 -30.28
C ASP A 89 7.97 -13.63 -29.07
N ALA A 90 6.70 -13.21 -29.11
CA ALA A 90 5.73 -13.48 -28.05
C ALA A 90 5.43 -14.98 -27.85
N ARG A 91 5.77 -15.83 -28.82
CA ARG A 91 5.74 -17.31 -28.69
C ARG A 91 6.84 -17.83 -27.76
N ASN A 92 7.88 -17.04 -27.56
CA ASN A 92 9.01 -17.32 -26.68
C ASN A 92 8.82 -16.69 -25.30
N HIS A 93 7.59 -16.34 -24.91
CA HIS A 93 7.31 -15.82 -23.57
C HIS A 93 7.52 -16.90 -22.50
N SER A 94 6.90 -18.05 -22.73
CA SER A 94 6.79 -19.15 -21.77
C SER A 94 6.77 -20.50 -22.47
N VAL A 95 7.37 -21.52 -21.85
CA VAL A 95 7.17 -22.94 -22.23
C VAL A 95 5.74 -23.39 -21.92
N PHE A 96 5.19 -22.93 -20.80
CA PHE A 96 3.87 -23.34 -20.30
C PHE A 96 2.76 -22.41 -20.78
N THR A 97 1.57 -23.00 -20.99
CA THR A 97 0.35 -22.23 -21.27
C THR A 97 -0.17 -21.54 -20.01
N ASP A 98 -0.15 -22.21 -18.85
CA ASP A 98 -0.42 -21.59 -17.56
C ASP A 98 0.92 -21.31 -16.85
N ILE A 99 1.19 -20.04 -16.57
CA ILE A 99 2.44 -19.64 -15.91
C ILE A 99 2.54 -20.13 -14.45
N LYS A 100 1.44 -20.60 -13.85
CA LYS A 100 1.47 -21.24 -12.52
C LYS A 100 2.28 -22.54 -12.51
N ASP A 101 2.44 -23.17 -13.67
CA ASP A 101 3.20 -24.43 -13.78
C ASP A 101 4.70 -24.22 -13.48
N TYR A 102 5.23 -22.99 -13.60
CA TYR A 102 6.60 -22.67 -13.18
C TYR A 102 6.85 -22.93 -11.69
N LYS A 103 5.83 -22.85 -10.84
CA LYS A 103 5.97 -23.13 -9.40
C LYS A 103 6.38 -24.58 -9.12
N THR A 104 6.00 -25.48 -10.02
CA THR A 104 6.38 -26.90 -9.92
C THR A 104 7.60 -27.23 -10.78
N ALA A 105 7.66 -26.66 -12.00
CA ALA A 105 8.68 -27.02 -12.99
C ALA A 105 10.00 -26.22 -12.90
N GLY A 106 9.96 -25.00 -12.33
CA GLY A 106 11.08 -24.06 -12.33
C GLY A 106 11.47 -23.59 -13.74
N TYR A 107 12.70 -23.09 -13.90
CA TYR A 107 13.21 -22.52 -15.16
C TYR A 107 13.53 -23.57 -16.25
N GLY A 108 13.38 -24.86 -15.97
CA GLY A 108 13.53 -25.94 -16.96
C GLY A 108 14.96 -26.23 -17.41
N THR A 109 15.08 -26.88 -18.57
CA THR A 109 16.32 -27.31 -19.22
C THR A 109 17.13 -26.13 -19.80
N PRO A 110 18.42 -26.32 -20.14
CA PRO A 110 19.21 -25.27 -20.78
C PRO A 110 18.58 -24.72 -22.07
N ALA A 111 18.00 -25.60 -22.90
CA ALA A 111 17.33 -25.18 -24.14
C ALA A 111 16.12 -24.29 -23.86
N GLU A 112 15.33 -24.60 -22.84
CA GLU A 112 14.18 -23.80 -22.43
C GLU A 112 14.60 -22.47 -21.80
N THR A 113 15.63 -22.49 -20.94
CA THR A 113 16.22 -21.28 -20.33
C THR A 113 16.76 -20.31 -21.37
N GLU A 114 17.36 -20.80 -22.45
CA GLU A 114 17.82 -19.95 -23.56
C GLU A 114 16.68 -19.44 -24.44
N ALA A 115 15.67 -20.28 -24.68
CA ALA A 115 14.63 -20.01 -25.65
C ALA A 115 13.55 -19.05 -25.14
N TYR A 116 13.23 -19.09 -23.84
CA TYR A 116 12.05 -18.43 -23.27
C TYR A 116 12.36 -17.35 -22.24
N ALA A 117 11.60 -16.25 -22.27
CA ALA A 117 11.83 -15.06 -21.45
C ALA A 117 11.67 -15.35 -19.94
N ILE A 118 10.57 -16.00 -19.55
CA ILE A 118 10.31 -16.34 -18.14
C ILE A 118 11.40 -17.28 -17.60
N ASN A 119 11.75 -18.33 -18.36
CA ASN A 119 12.79 -19.27 -17.95
C ASN A 119 14.14 -18.57 -17.74
N GLY A 120 14.53 -17.70 -18.66
CA GLY A 120 15.76 -16.90 -18.53
C GLY A 120 15.76 -16.01 -17.29
N ALA A 121 14.65 -15.30 -17.02
CA ALA A 121 14.52 -14.44 -15.84
C ALA A 121 14.63 -15.25 -14.54
N LEU A 122 13.88 -16.35 -14.43
CA LEU A 122 13.87 -17.24 -13.28
C LEU A 122 15.25 -17.88 -13.04
N TRP A 123 15.96 -18.25 -14.10
CA TRP A 123 17.34 -18.75 -14.00
C TRP A 123 18.25 -17.73 -13.34
N TYR A 124 18.28 -16.48 -13.82
CA TYR A 124 19.12 -15.45 -13.21
C TYR A 124 18.70 -15.09 -11.79
N ALA A 125 17.41 -15.19 -11.48
CA ALA A 125 16.94 -14.94 -10.12
C ALA A 125 17.59 -15.87 -9.08
N THR A 126 17.88 -17.12 -9.46
CA THR A 126 18.55 -18.09 -8.56
C THR A 126 19.98 -17.72 -8.16
N PHE A 127 20.63 -16.80 -8.89
CA PHE A 127 21.96 -16.31 -8.55
C PHE A 127 21.93 -15.13 -7.59
N LEU A 128 20.76 -14.51 -7.39
CA LEU A 128 20.57 -13.31 -6.59
C LEU A 128 19.82 -13.57 -5.28
N ASN A 129 19.10 -14.70 -5.19
CA ASN A 129 18.18 -14.94 -4.09
C ASN A 129 18.85 -15.41 -2.79
N ASP A 130 20.18 -15.51 -2.74
CA ASP A 130 20.90 -15.68 -1.48
C ASP A 130 20.78 -14.42 -0.59
N LYS A 131 20.71 -13.24 -1.22
CA LYS A 131 20.73 -11.94 -0.55
C LYS A 131 19.45 -11.15 -0.69
N TYR A 132 18.65 -11.42 -1.73
CA TYR A 132 17.49 -10.59 -2.07
C TYR A 132 16.22 -11.43 -2.27
N ASP A 133 15.07 -10.81 -2.06
CA ASP A 133 13.84 -11.21 -2.73
C ASP A 133 13.95 -10.75 -4.19
N VAL A 134 13.88 -11.68 -5.12
CA VAL A 134 14.20 -11.38 -6.51
C VAL A 134 12.93 -11.33 -7.34
N VAL A 135 12.65 -10.17 -7.95
CA VAL A 135 11.59 -10.03 -8.95
C VAL A 135 12.15 -10.46 -10.31
N ALA A 136 11.72 -11.61 -10.80
CA ALA A 136 12.09 -12.14 -12.10
C ALA A 136 11.03 -11.76 -13.13
N ILE A 137 11.39 -10.96 -14.14
CA ILE A 137 10.45 -10.47 -15.16
C ILE A 137 10.83 -11.05 -16.52
N GLY A 138 9.93 -11.84 -17.10
CA GLY A 138 10.01 -12.25 -18.50
C GLY A 138 9.22 -11.28 -19.38
N VAL A 139 9.86 -10.76 -20.44
CA VAL A 139 9.23 -9.84 -21.40
C VAL A 139 9.36 -10.41 -22.81
N SER A 140 8.29 -10.39 -23.61
CA SER A 140 8.42 -10.80 -25.01
C SER A 140 7.46 -10.11 -25.97
N GLY A 141 7.91 -9.91 -27.21
CA GLY A 141 7.15 -9.19 -28.24
C GLY A 141 7.78 -7.83 -28.60
N GLN A 142 7.39 -7.29 -29.76
CA GLN A 142 8.06 -6.12 -30.36
C GLN A 142 7.15 -4.90 -30.52
N SER A 143 5.86 -4.99 -30.20
CA SER A 143 4.94 -3.85 -30.21
C SER A 143 4.38 -3.65 -28.80
N LYS A 144 4.10 -2.40 -28.44
CA LYS A 144 3.59 -2.05 -27.11
C LYS A 144 2.28 -2.79 -26.79
N GLU A 145 1.42 -2.94 -27.79
CA GLU A 145 0.09 -3.57 -27.68
C GLU A 145 0.14 -5.09 -27.51
N SER A 146 1.25 -5.74 -27.88
CA SER A 146 1.38 -7.20 -27.86
C SER A 146 2.57 -7.70 -27.02
N CYS A 147 3.29 -6.78 -26.38
CA CYS A 147 4.43 -7.08 -25.54
C CYS A 147 3.94 -7.68 -24.23
N LYS A 148 4.16 -8.98 -24.06
CA LYS A 148 3.77 -9.73 -22.86
C LYS A 148 4.79 -9.50 -21.75
N VAL A 149 4.28 -9.41 -20.53
CA VAL A 149 5.08 -9.31 -19.31
C VAL A 149 4.50 -10.26 -18.28
N SER A 150 5.34 -11.09 -17.69
CA SER A 150 4.99 -11.82 -16.47
C SER A 150 6.12 -11.66 -15.46
N SER A 151 5.77 -11.40 -14.20
CA SER A 151 6.72 -11.21 -13.12
C SER A 151 6.45 -12.18 -11.96
N PHE A 152 7.53 -12.65 -11.35
CA PHE A 152 7.52 -13.59 -10.23
C PHE A 152 8.42 -13.06 -9.13
N VAL A 153 8.09 -13.36 -7.88
CA VAL A 153 9.05 -13.26 -6.78
C VAL A 153 9.65 -14.62 -6.48
N LEU A 154 10.98 -14.70 -6.48
CA LEU A 154 11.73 -15.78 -5.84
C LEU A 154 12.19 -15.28 -4.46
N PRO A 155 11.65 -15.82 -3.35
CA PRO A 155 12.01 -15.35 -2.02
C PRO A 155 13.48 -15.55 -1.69
N LYS A 156 14.02 -14.64 -0.89
CA LYS A 156 15.35 -14.71 -0.31
C LYS A 156 15.53 -16.02 0.46
N GLY A 157 16.56 -16.78 0.10
CA GLY A 157 16.87 -18.10 0.67
C GLY A 157 15.88 -19.20 0.28
N GLY A 158 14.88 -18.89 -0.54
CA GLY A 158 13.91 -19.85 -1.04
C GLY A 158 14.44 -20.72 -2.17
N LYS A 159 13.67 -21.74 -2.52
CA LYS A 159 13.89 -22.58 -3.71
C LYS A 159 13.09 -22.04 -4.88
N ILE A 160 13.44 -22.46 -6.09
CA ILE A 160 12.68 -22.09 -7.30
C ILE A 160 11.20 -22.51 -7.23
N THR A 161 10.86 -23.51 -6.41
CA THR A 161 9.47 -23.94 -6.19
C THR A 161 8.68 -23.03 -5.25
N ASP A 162 9.36 -22.10 -4.58
CA ASP A 162 8.74 -21.16 -3.63
C ASP A 162 8.36 -19.84 -4.30
N ILE A 163 8.39 -19.80 -5.64
CA ILE A 163 8.01 -18.60 -6.38
C ILE A 163 6.52 -18.32 -6.26
N GLU A 164 6.17 -17.03 -6.26
CA GLU A 164 4.80 -16.55 -6.42
C GLU A 164 4.72 -15.59 -7.60
N ILE A 165 3.57 -15.56 -8.27
CA ILE A 165 3.30 -14.67 -9.40
C ILE A 165 2.94 -13.30 -8.84
N LEU A 166 3.53 -12.24 -9.41
CA LEU A 166 3.21 -10.85 -9.08
C LEU A 166 2.35 -10.21 -10.17
N GLU A 167 2.72 -10.37 -11.45
CA GLU A 167 1.98 -9.84 -12.59
C GLU A 167 1.93 -10.84 -13.75
N ASP A 168 0.86 -10.80 -14.54
CA ASP A 168 0.75 -11.50 -15.82
C ASP A 168 -0.14 -10.70 -16.76
N GLY A 169 0.45 -10.11 -17.80
CA GLY A 169 -0.26 -9.18 -18.67
C GLY A 169 0.61 -8.62 -19.79
N PHE A 170 0.39 -7.33 -20.09
CA PHE A 170 1.07 -6.61 -21.16
C PHE A 170 1.88 -5.43 -20.59
N ILE A 171 2.85 -4.95 -21.37
CA ILE A 171 3.80 -3.93 -20.90
C ILE A 171 3.15 -2.59 -20.49
N ASP A 172 1.96 -2.29 -20.99
CA ASP A 172 1.21 -1.08 -20.62
C ASP A 172 0.81 -1.09 -19.14
N ASP A 173 0.43 -2.26 -18.62
CA ASP A 173 -0.14 -2.43 -17.28
C ASP A 173 0.83 -3.12 -16.29
N ALA A 174 2.01 -3.53 -16.74
CA ALA A 174 2.99 -4.27 -15.95
C ALA A 174 4.31 -3.51 -15.74
N ILE A 175 5.25 -4.06 -14.98
CA ILE A 175 6.53 -3.43 -14.60
C ILE A 175 6.25 -2.19 -13.74
N VAL A 176 5.80 -2.43 -12.51
CA VAL A 176 5.64 -1.39 -11.49
C VAL A 176 6.99 -0.99 -10.87
N SER A 177 6.98 0.09 -10.08
CA SER A 177 8.18 0.52 -9.35
C SER A 177 8.66 -0.55 -8.36
N ILE A 178 9.97 -0.61 -8.10
CA ILE A 178 10.57 -1.51 -7.10
C ILE A 178 9.99 -1.28 -5.69
N SER A 179 9.58 -0.06 -5.37
CA SER A 179 8.89 0.26 -4.11
C SER A 179 7.46 -0.30 -4.05
N GLN A 180 6.82 -0.51 -5.19
CA GLN A 180 5.54 -1.21 -5.27
C GLN A 180 5.75 -2.72 -5.15
N TYR A 181 6.76 -3.27 -5.85
CA TYR A 181 7.14 -4.67 -5.70
C TYR A 181 7.48 -5.06 -4.26
N GLU A 182 8.17 -4.20 -3.49
CA GLU A 182 8.41 -4.42 -2.05
C GLU A 182 7.12 -4.76 -1.29
N LYS A 183 6.00 -4.08 -1.60
CA LYS A 183 4.70 -4.31 -0.97
C LYS A 183 4.03 -5.57 -1.53
N ASP A 184 4.05 -5.73 -2.85
CA ASP A 184 3.38 -6.85 -3.53
C ASP A 184 4.01 -8.19 -3.13
N ILE A 185 5.32 -8.22 -2.92
CA ILE A 185 6.07 -9.38 -2.43
C ILE A 185 5.58 -9.82 -1.05
N ASP A 186 5.40 -8.87 -0.12
CA ASP A 186 4.97 -9.23 1.23
C ASP A 186 3.53 -9.78 1.25
N ILE A 187 2.68 -9.31 0.34
CA ILE A 187 1.34 -9.84 0.11
C ILE A 187 1.42 -11.24 -0.52
N ALA A 188 2.17 -11.39 -1.62
CA ALA A 188 2.27 -12.64 -2.37
C ALA A 188 2.85 -13.78 -1.53
N LEU A 189 3.86 -13.48 -0.70
CA LEU A 189 4.53 -14.46 0.17
C LEU A 189 3.84 -14.66 1.52
N ASP A 190 2.65 -14.08 1.70
CA ASP A 190 1.84 -14.20 2.92
C ASP A 190 2.60 -13.86 4.21
N ARG A 191 3.57 -12.94 4.12
CA ARG A 191 4.45 -12.57 5.25
C ARG A 191 3.68 -11.87 6.36
N PHE A 192 2.46 -11.42 6.07
CA PHE A 192 1.57 -10.76 7.03
C PHE A 192 0.44 -11.63 7.60
N ALA A 193 0.12 -12.84 7.14
CA ALA A 193 -1.08 -13.58 7.61
C ALA A 193 -1.15 -13.77 9.14
N GLY A 194 -0.05 -14.23 9.76
CA GLY A 194 0.01 -14.41 11.22
C GLY A 194 -0.13 -13.08 11.98
N THR A 195 0.43 -12.02 11.41
CA THR A 195 0.36 -10.65 11.93
C THR A 195 -1.04 -10.06 11.73
N GLU A 196 -1.70 -10.34 10.61
CA GLU A 196 -3.02 -9.82 10.27
C GLU A 196 -4.10 -10.35 11.22
N ALA A 197 -4.12 -11.66 11.48
CA ALA A 197 -5.05 -12.24 12.43
C ALA A 197 -4.88 -11.63 13.84
N ALA A 198 -3.63 -11.39 14.26
CA ALA A 198 -3.33 -10.75 15.54
C ALA A 198 -3.76 -9.28 15.56
N VAL A 199 -3.46 -8.51 14.51
CA VAL A 199 -3.86 -7.11 14.36
C VAL A 199 -5.38 -6.98 14.37
N LYS A 200 -6.10 -7.78 13.58
CA LYS A 200 -7.58 -7.79 13.57
C LYS A 200 -8.15 -8.12 14.94
N LYS A 201 -7.56 -9.08 15.66
CA LYS A 201 -7.98 -9.42 17.03
C LYS A 201 -7.80 -8.26 18.01
N GLU A 202 -6.65 -7.58 17.97
CA GLU A 202 -6.40 -6.41 18.81
C GLU A 202 -7.28 -5.22 18.44
N LEU A 203 -7.49 -4.94 17.15
CA LEU A 203 -8.43 -3.90 16.70
C LEU A 203 -9.85 -4.17 17.23
N ARG A 204 -10.32 -5.42 17.18
CA ARG A 204 -11.62 -5.80 17.74
C ARG A 204 -11.71 -5.60 19.24
N ARG A 205 -10.66 -6.00 19.98
CA ARG A 205 -10.55 -5.77 21.43
C ARG A 205 -10.62 -4.27 21.74
N TYR A 206 -9.79 -3.48 21.08
CA TYR A 206 -9.70 -2.03 21.28
C TYR A 206 -11.03 -1.32 20.95
N THR A 207 -11.69 -1.75 19.88
CA THR A 207 -13.00 -1.23 19.46
C THR A 207 -14.03 -1.31 20.59
N LEU A 208 -14.07 -2.44 21.29
CA LEU A 208 -14.97 -2.64 22.43
C LEU A 208 -14.63 -1.71 23.60
N THR A 209 -13.34 -1.56 23.94
CA THR A 209 -12.89 -0.59 24.95
C THR A 209 -13.31 0.82 24.57
N CYS A 210 -13.06 1.22 23.32
CA CYS A 210 -13.39 2.56 22.80
C CYS A 210 -14.89 2.85 22.89
N ALA A 211 -15.75 1.91 22.46
CA ALA A 211 -17.19 2.08 22.55
C ALA A 211 -17.70 2.25 23.99
N ASN A 212 -17.07 1.57 24.95
CA ASN A 212 -17.38 1.69 26.38
C ASN A 212 -16.87 3.02 26.96
N PHE A 213 -15.64 3.42 26.65
CA PHE A 213 -15.08 4.71 27.03
C PHE A 213 -15.99 5.86 26.60
N LEU A 214 -16.42 5.85 25.33
CA LEU A 214 -17.32 6.86 24.78
C LEU A 214 -18.67 6.89 25.51
N ARG A 215 -19.22 5.71 25.87
CA ARG A 215 -20.47 5.62 26.65
C ARG A 215 -20.32 6.28 28.02
N SER A 216 -19.26 5.94 28.76
CA SER A 216 -18.99 6.49 30.09
C SER A 216 -18.77 8.01 30.07
N ASN A 217 -18.34 8.55 28.94
CA ASN A 217 -18.05 9.97 28.75
C ASN A 217 -19.20 10.74 28.06
N GLY A 218 -20.40 10.16 27.99
CA GLY A 218 -21.61 10.87 27.54
C GLY A 218 -21.77 10.99 26.03
N ILE A 219 -20.97 10.25 25.25
CA ILE A 219 -21.13 10.19 23.78
C ILE A 219 -22.21 9.15 23.46
N GLU A 220 -23.34 9.65 22.95
CA GLU A 220 -24.49 8.85 22.54
C GLU A 220 -24.11 7.80 21.48
N ASP A 221 -24.69 6.60 21.59
CA ASP A 221 -24.42 5.48 20.66
C ASP A 221 -24.62 5.87 19.18
N ASN A 222 -25.61 6.72 18.90
CA ASN A 222 -25.98 7.20 17.58
C ASN A 222 -24.94 8.17 16.94
N SER A 223 -23.97 8.63 17.72
CA SER A 223 -22.98 9.67 17.41
C SER A 223 -21.55 9.13 17.43
N LYS A 224 -21.32 8.00 18.11
CA LYS A 224 -19.99 7.38 18.28
C LYS A 224 -19.28 7.12 16.96
N ALA A 225 -19.96 6.54 15.98
CA ALA A 225 -19.35 6.20 14.70
C ALA A 225 -18.87 7.46 13.97
N GLY A 226 -19.71 8.50 13.89
CA GLY A 226 -19.32 9.79 13.31
C GLY A 226 -18.20 10.47 14.10
N PHE A 227 -18.21 10.35 15.42
CA PHE A 227 -17.22 10.97 16.30
C PHE A 227 -15.83 10.37 16.12
N VAL A 228 -15.75 9.04 16.18
CA VAL A 228 -14.50 8.32 15.91
C VAL A 228 -14.05 8.55 14.47
N SER A 229 -15.00 8.65 13.53
CA SER A 229 -14.68 8.95 12.13
C SER A 229 -13.99 10.30 11.97
N ALA A 230 -14.50 11.34 12.64
CA ALA A 230 -13.90 12.66 12.63
C ALA A 230 -12.44 12.61 13.08
N ILE A 231 -12.17 11.95 14.21
CA ILE A 231 -10.83 11.88 14.79
C ILE A 231 -9.86 11.15 13.86
N ILE A 232 -10.24 9.97 13.37
CA ILE A 232 -9.36 9.18 12.51
C ILE A 232 -9.07 9.93 11.21
N LEU A 233 -10.09 10.50 10.54
CA LEU A 233 -9.90 11.29 9.34
C LEU A 233 -8.98 12.49 9.58
N GLY A 234 -9.17 13.20 10.70
CA GLY A 234 -8.30 14.30 11.09
C GLY A 234 -6.86 13.86 11.35
N LEU A 235 -6.64 12.66 11.89
CA LEU A 235 -5.31 12.11 12.08
C LEU A 235 -4.67 11.61 10.78
N THR A 236 -5.44 11.29 9.74
CA THR A 236 -4.85 10.99 8.41
C THR A 236 -4.28 12.21 7.69
N ASN A 237 -4.53 13.43 8.18
CA ASN A 237 -3.92 14.65 7.66
C ASN A 237 -2.56 14.89 8.35
N HIS A 238 -1.49 14.32 7.81
CA HIS A 238 -0.14 14.40 8.39
C HIS A 238 0.45 15.82 8.35
N GLU A 239 -0.09 16.71 7.51
CA GLU A 239 0.30 18.12 7.44
C GLU A 239 -0.30 18.93 8.61
N SER A 240 -1.38 18.44 9.21
CA SER A 240 -2.13 19.15 10.25
C SER A 240 -1.36 19.29 11.56
N LYS A 241 -1.64 20.39 12.28
CA LYS A 241 -1.15 20.58 13.65
C LYS A 241 -1.66 19.49 14.60
N LEU A 242 -2.88 18.98 14.37
CA LEU A 242 -3.44 17.86 15.13
C LEU A 242 -2.51 16.65 15.10
N TYR A 243 -2.14 16.18 13.90
CA TYR A 243 -1.26 15.02 13.74
C TYR A 243 0.13 15.30 14.33
N LYS A 244 0.75 16.42 13.94
CA LYS A 244 2.12 16.77 14.35
C LYS A 244 2.27 16.87 15.87
N ASP A 245 1.36 17.56 16.55
CA ASP A 245 1.41 17.73 18.00
C ASP A 245 1.09 16.40 18.72
N THR A 246 0.15 15.60 18.20
CA THR A 246 -0.17 14.26 18.73
C THR A 246 1.04 13.35 18.64
N LYS A 247 1.63 13.22 17.45
CA LYS A 247 2.81 12.40 17.19
C LYS A 247 3.99 12.83 18.07
N SER A 248 4.28 14.13 18.11
CA SER A 248 5.39 14.66 18.91
C SER A 248 5.24 14.34 20.40
N ALA A 249 4.02 14.43 20.93
CA ALA A 249 3.76 14.12 22.34
C ALA A 249 3.90 12.61 22.63
N ILE A 250 3.46 11.74 21.72
CA ILE A 250 3.64 10.28 21.83
C ILE A 250 5.10 9.87 21.67
N ASP A 251 5.83 10.44 20.72
CA ASP A 251 7.27 10.22 20.53
C ASP A 251 8.04 10.62 21.80
N ALA A 252 7.75 11.81 22.35
CA ALA A 252 8.37 12.29 23.58
C ALA A 252 8.07 11.36 24.77
N LYS A 253 6.82 10.88 24.89
CA LYS A 253 6.44 9.87 25.89
C LYS A 253 7.28 8.60 25.73
N ASN A 254 7.38 8.07 24.50
CA ASN A 254 8.08 6.84 24.19
C ASN A 254 9.61 6.94 24.42
N ALA A 255 10.18 8.14 24.31
CA ALA A 255 11.58 8.40 24.63
C ALA A 255 11.88 8.33 26.14
N THR A 256 10.88 8.44 27.02
CA THR A 256 11.07 8.38 28.48
C THR A 256 10.92 6.96 29.02
N LYS A 257 11.76 6.58 30.01
CA LYS A 257 11.66 5.28 30.69
C LYS A 257 10.32 5.07 31.41
N ALA A 258 9.72 6.15 31.92
CA ALA A 258 8.44 6.09 32.63
C ALA A 258 7.23 5.93 31.70
N LYS A 259 7.40 6.14 30.38
CA LYS A 259 6.33 6.11 29.37
C LYS A 259 5.11 6.96 29.74
N LYS A 260 5.34 8.11 30.37
CA LYS A 260 4.27 9.04 30.78
C LYS A 260 4.22 10.24 29.85
N LEU A 261 3.01 10.66 29.51
CA LEU A 261 2.80 11.93 28.81
C LEU A 261 3.16 13.08 29.77
N ILE A 262 4.08 13.95 29.37
CA ILE A 262 4.58 15.06 30.21
C ILE A 262 3.60 16.24 30.19
N SER A 263 2.97 16.51 29.04
CA SER A 263 1.96 17.54 28.86
C SER A 263 0.95 17.13 27.79
N ASP A 264 -0.28 17.66 27.87
CA ASP A 264 -1.29 17.51 26.83
C ASP A 264 -1.37 18.80 25.98
N PRO A 265 -0.57 18.92 24.89
CA PRO A 265 -0.64 20.08 23.99
C PRO A 265 -1.99 20.22 23.27
N LEU A 266 -2.75 19.13 23.13
CA LEU A 266 -4.08 19.14 22.52
C LEU A 266 -5.10 19.76 23.49
N GLY A 267 -5.25 19.18 24.69
CA GLY A 267 -6.12 19.65 25.76
C GLY A 267 -7.43 20.26 25.28
N ARG A 268 -7.68 21.52 25.67
CA ARG A 268 -8.86 22.29 25.25
C ARG A 268 -8.84 22.76 23.80
N ASN A 269 -7.67 22.80 23.15
CA ASN A 269 -7.52 23.17 21.74
C ASN A 269 -7.88 22.04 20.78
N SER A 270 -8.04 20.82 21.28
CA SER A 270 -8.32 19.60 20.50
C SER A 270 -9.47 19.76 19.50
N VAL A 271 -10.57 20.44 19.89
CA VAL A 271 -11.71 20.72 18.99
C VAL A 271 -11.29 21.60 17.82
N LYS A 272 -10.57 22.70 18.09
CA LYS A 272 -10.09 23.62 17.05
C LYS A 272 -9.15 22.90 16.09
N MET A 273 -8.19 22.15 16.63
CA MET A 273 -7.20 21.42 15.84
C MET A 273 -7.84 20.34 14.97
N LEU A 274 -8.84 19.63 15.50
CA LEU A 274 -9.57 18.63 14.74
C LEU A 274 -10.38 19.25 13.60
N LYS A 275 -11.08 20.36 13.85
CA LYS A 275 -11.82 21.09 12.80
C LYS A 275 -10.89 21.60 11.70
N ALA A 276 -9.76 22.23 12.07
CA ALA A 276 -8.74 22.67 11.13
C ALA A 276 -8.21 21.50 10.28
N SER A 277 -7.93 20.36 10.92
CA SER A 277 -7.46 19.17 10.22
C SER A 277 -8.48 18.61 9.21
N LEU A 278 -9.76 18.66 9.55
CA LEU A 278 -10.84 18.16 8.69
C LEU A 278 -11.17 19.14 7.54
N TYR A 279 -11.39 20.41 7.89
CA TYR A 279 -12.01 21.40 7.02
C TYR A 279 -11.00 22.29 6.29
N GLY A 280 -9.80 22.42 6.86
CA GLY A 280 -8.81 23.44 6.55
C GLY A 280 -8.82 24.57 7.59
N ASP A 281 -7.73 25.33 7.62
CA ASP A 281 -7.55 26.51 8.48
C ASP A 281 -7.10 27.70 7.62
N GLY A 282 -7.65 28.88 7.89
CA GLY A 282 -7.49 30.06 7.04
C GLY A 282 -8.52 30.14 5.90
N ASN A 283 -8.27 31.05 4.96
CA ASN A 283 -9.12 31.29 3.79
C ASN A 283 -8.54 30.57 2.57
N GLU A 284 -9.36 29.80 1.84
CA GLU A 284 -8.91 28.94 0.74
C GLU A 284 -8.23 29.69 -0.44
N TYR A 285 -8.35 31.02 -0.47
CA TYR A 285 -7.75 31.88 -1.50
C TYR A 285 -6.44 32.55 -1.05
N ASP A 286 -6.03 32.38 0.20
CA ASP A 286 -4.84 33.00 0.76
C ASP A 286 -3.65 32.01 0.73
N ASP A 287 -2.44 32.53 0.55
CA ASP A 287 -1.21 31.72 0.42
C ASP A 287 -0.86 30.92 1.70
N ASP A 288 -1.39 31.32 2.85
CA ASP A 288 -1.18 30.67 4.14
C ASP A 288 -2.27 29.65 4.51
N TYR A 289 -3.19 29.34 3.57
CA TYR A 289 -4.22 28.34 3.78
C TYR A 289 -3.65 26.95 4.10
N ILE A 290 -4.06 26.40 5.23
CA ILE A 290 -3.73 25.02 5.60
C ILE A 290 -4.86 24.12 5.12
N ARG A 291 -4.54 23.24 4.18
CA ARG A 291 -5.52 22.30 3.60
C ARG A 291 -6.05 21.31 4.64
N GLY A 292 -7.36 21.16 4.66
CA GLY A 292 -8.03 20.11 5.41
C GLY A 292 -8.01 18.79 4.65
N ILE A 293 -8.37 17.71 5.34
CA ILE A 293 -8.49 16.39 4.70
C ILE A 293 -9.51 16.40 3.56
N TRP A 294 -10.53 17.26 3.61
CA TRP A 294 -11.52 17.36 2.53
C TRP A 294 -10.98 18.01 1.26
N ASP A 295 -9.94 18.82 1.36
CA ASP A 295 -9.20 19.36 0.21
C ASP A 295 -8.29 18.29 -0.39
N ILE A 296 -7.56 17.61 0.49
CA ILE A 296 -6.63 16.53 0.12
C ILE A 296 -7.40 15.40 -0.59
N ASP A 297 -8.53 14.98 -0.03
CA ASP A 297 -9.40 13.93 -0.58
C ASP A 297 -10.34 14.44 -1.69
N LYS A 298 -10.24 15.72 -2.09
CA LYS A 298 -11.04 16.35 -3.16
C LYS A 298 -12.56 16.15 -3.01
N ILE A 299 -13.06 16.23 -1.78
CA ILE A 299 -14.48 16.01 -1.48
C ILE A 299 -15.33 17.12 -2.12
N PRO A 300 -16.41 16.79 -2.86
CA PRO A 300 -17.24 17.79 -3.52
C PRO A 300 -17.79 18.87 -2.57
N ARG A 301 -17.73 20.15 -2.98
CA ARG A 301 -18.14 21.31 -2.16
C ARG A 301 -19.54 21.15 -1.53
N GLY A 302 -20.53 20.66 -2.28
CA GLY A 302 -21.88 20.43 -1.76
C GLY A 302 -21.95 19.41 -0.61
N LYS A 303 -21.10 18.37 -0.64
CA LYS A 303 -20.98 17.40 0.46
C LYS A 303 -20.28 18.01 1.68
N ARG A 304 -19.27 18.87 1.46
CA ARG A 304 -18.53 19.54 2.55
C ARG A 304 -19.47 20.34 3.45
N THR A 305 -20.43 21.07 2.90
CA THR A 305 -21.40 21.85 3.70
C THR A 305 -22.20 20.96 4.66
N SER A 306 -22.69 19.83 4.17
CA SER A 306 -23.47 18.88 4.99
C SER A 306 -22.61 18.21 6.06
N LEU A 307 -21.39 17.81 5.70
CA LEU A 307 -20.42 17.22 6.63
C LEU A 307 -20.00 18.21 7.71
N LYS A 308 -19.74 19.47 7.33
CA LYS A 308 -19.38 20.54 8.24
C LYS A 308 -20.47 20.77 9.27
N LYS A 309 -21.72 20.85 8.83
CA LYS A 309 -22.87 20.97 9.74
C LYS A 309 -22.96 19.80 10.72
N PHE A 310 -22.79 18.57 10.22
CA PHE A 310 -22.82 17.36 11.05
C PHE A 310 -21.70 17.35 12.10
N TYR A 311 -20.46 17.55 11.68
CA TYR A 311 -19.31 17.54 12.59
C TYR A 311 -19.29 18.74 13.52
N ASP A 312 -19.77 19.92 13.10
CA ASP A 312 -19.88 21.08 13.99
C ASP A 312 -20.84 20.83 15.15
N GLN A 313 -21.99 20.20 14.89
CA GLN A 313 -22.93 19.80 15.94
C GLN A 313 -22.33 18.74 16.88
N LEU A 314 -21.55 17.82 16.32
CA LEU A 314 -20.92 16.76 17.09
C LEU A 314 -19.79 17.27 17.98
N LEU A 315 -18.96 18.18 17.44
CA LEU A 315 -17.77 18.72 18.07
C LEU A 315 -18.05 19.94 18.96
N SER A 316 -19.29 20.44 19.02
CA SER A 316 -19.69 21.52 19.93
C SER A 316 -20.16 21.04 21.30
N LYS A 317 -20.16 19.72 21.56
CA LYS A 317 -20.61 19.15 22.83
C LYS A 317 -19.62 19.44 23.96
N ASP A 318 -20.08 20.03 25.05
CA ASP A 318 -19.25 20.39 26.22
C ASP A 318 -18.57 19.17 26.84
N GLU A 319 -19.19 17.99 26.77
CA GLU A 319 -18.65 16.70 27.21
C GLU A 319 -17.23 16.46 26.69
N LEU A 320 -16.93 16.91 25.47
CA LEU A 320 -15.65 16.71 24.81
C LEU A 320 -14.47 17.40 25.51
N LEU A 321 -14.75 18.52 26.18
CA LEU A 321 -13.74 19.34 26.87
C LEU A 321 -13.71 19.09 28.38
N ARG A 322 -14.56 18.21 28.90
CA ARG A 322 -14.56 17.80 30.32
C ARG A 322 -13.43 16.80 30.59
N ALA A 323 -13.06 16.69 31.87
CA ALA A 323 -12.15 15.65 32.32
C ALA A 323 -12.76 14.26 32.05
N PRO A 324 -11.96 13.31 31.51
CA PRO A 324 -12.45 11.98 31.16
C PRO A 324 -12.80 11.15 32.40
N LYS A 325 -13.88 10.38 32.29
CA LYS A 325 -14.37 9.45 33.30
C LYS A 325 -13.90 8.03 33.04
N GLY A 326 -13.64 7.31 34.13
CA GLY A 326 -13.24 5.91 34.14
C GLY A 326 -11.74 5.72 33.89
N ASP A 327 -11.21 4.62 34.42
CA ASP A 327 -9.85 4.19 34.17
C ASP A 327 -9.86 3.10 33.11
N TYR A 328 -9.32 3.41 31.93
CA TYR A 328 -9.34 2.55 30.76
C TYR A 328 -7.91 2.38 30.27
N LYS A 329 -7.42 1.13 30.26
CA LYS A 329 -6.04 0.80 29.87
C LYS A 329 -5.64 1.38 28.51
N ASP A 330 -6.55 1.35 27.54
CA ASP A 330 -6.28 1.86 26.19
C ASP A 330 -6.45 3.40 26.08
N PHE A 331 -6.97 4.07 27.11
CA PHE A 331 -7.15 5.54 27.17
C PHE A 331 -6.39 6.17 28.35
N PRO A 332 -5.06 6.02 28.45
CA PRO A 332 -4.29 6.41 29.63
C PRO A 332 -3.97 7.92 29.72
N TYR A 333 -4.01 8.67 28.61
CA TYR A 333 -3.49 10.04 28.54
C TYR A 333 -4.48 11.05 27.96
N GLY A 334 -4.25 12.35 28.18
CA GLY A 334 -5.07 13.46 27.69
C GLY A 334 -6.02 14.02 28.76
N ASP A 335 -6.09 15.34 28.87
CA ASP A 335 -6.79 16.02 29.96
C ASP A 335 -8.29 16.20 29.70
N THR A 336 -8.71 16.03 28.43
CA THR A 336 -10.10 16.15 27.99
C THR A 336 -10.57 14.84 27.36
N VAL A 337 -11.89 14.61 27.30
CA VAL A 337 -12.47 13.45 26.60
C VAL A 337 -11.97 13.37 25.15
N LEU A 338 -11.93 14.51 24.43
CA LEU A 338 -11.50 14.53 23.04
C LEU A 338 -10.00 14.30 22.89
N SER A 339 -9.14 15.01 23.64
CA SER A 339 -7.68 14.79 23.55
C SER A 339 -7.30 13.36 23.92
N ARG A 340 -7.97 12.77 24.91
CA ARG A 340 -7.81 11.36 25.28
C ARG A 340 -8.21 10.39 24.16
N CYS A 341 -9.31 10.66 23.46
CA CYS A 341 -9.68 9.88 22.28
C CYS A 341 -8.65 10.03 21.15
N ILE A 342 -8.12 11.23 20.92
CA ILE A 342 -7.12 11.50 19.88
C ILE A 342 -5.84 10.69 20.13
N TYR A 343 -5.26 10.76 21.34
CA TYR A 343 -4.06 9.95 21.66
C TYR A 343 -4.33 8.45 21.53
N SER A 344 -5.46 7.98 22.07
CA SER A 344 -5.83 6.56 22.03
C SER A 344 -6.01 6.05 20.60
N LEU A 345 -6.72 6.80 19.74
CA LEU A 345 -6.92 6.41 18.34
C LEU A 345 -5.64 6.53 17.52
N TYR A 346 -4.75 7.47 17.86
CA TYR A 346 -3.44 7.56 17.23
C TYR A 346 -2.62 6.27 17.48
N GLU A 347 -2.39 5.89 18.74
CA GLU A 347 -1.57 4.72 19.07
C GLU A 347 -2.20 3.39 18.62
N ASN A 348 -3.52 3.24 18.76
CA ASN A 348 -4.17 1.95 18.55
C ASN A 348 -4.73 1.74 17.13
N VAL A 349 -4.78 2.80 16.31
CA VAL A 349 -5.32 2.70 14.93
C VAL A 349 -4.38 3.34 13.92
N ILE A 350 -3.95 4.59 14.12
CA ILE A 350 -3.11 5.30 13.14
C ILE A 350 -1.71 4.69 13.05
N GLU A 351 -1.03 4.44 14.17
CA GLU A 351 0.28 3.77 14.14
C GLU A 351 0.19 2.36 13.55
N VAL A 352 -0.93 1.66 13.77
CA VAL A 352 -1.17 0.32 13.19
C VAL A 352 -1.37 0.41 11.67
N LEU A 353 -2.15 1.38 11.21
CA LEU A 353 -2.36 1.68 9.80
C LEU A 353 -1.05 2.06 9.10
N GLU A 354 -0.22 2.87 9.74
CA GLU A 354 1.09 3.30 9.20
C GLU A 354 2.11 2.16 9.20
N LYS A 355 2.07 1.27 10.20
CA LYS A 355 3.02 0.16 10.35
C LYS A 355 2.73 -1.02 9.42
N TYR A 356 1.46 -1.36 9.20
CA TYR A 356 1.08 -2.55 8.43
C TYR A 356 0.41 -2.17 7.12
N THR A 357 1.23 -1.79 6.14
CA THR A 357 0.79 -1.56 4.76
C THR A 357 0.31 -2.89 4.15
N GLY A 358 -0.95 -2.96 3.72
CA GLY A 358 -1.56 -4.17 3.14
C GLY A 358 -2.67 -4.80 4.00
N ILE A 359 -2.82 -4.37 5.26
CA ILE A 359 -3.98 -4.76 6.10
C ILE A 359 -5.02 -3.64 6.04
N ASP A 360 -6.28 -3.99 5.79
CA ASP A 360 -7.43 -3.07 5.87
C ASP A 360 -7.80 -2.75 7.34
N VAL A 361 -6.90 -2.02 8.00
CA VAL A 361 -7.06 -1.57 9.41
C VAL A 361 -8.30 -0.69 9.55
N MET A 362 -8.50 0.22 8.60
CA MET A 362 -9.60 1.19 8.61
C MET A 362 -10.96 0.51 8.45
N GLY A 363 -11.10 -0.37 7.47
CA GLY A 363 -12.33 -1.11 7.23
C GLY A 363 -12.63 -2.12 8.34
N GLU A 364 -11.65 -2.86 8.84
CA GLU A 364 -11.86 -3.78 9.97
C GLU A 364 -12.29 -3.01 11.23
N PHE A 365 -11.58 -1.94 11.58
CA PHE A 365 -11.90 -1.13 12.75
C PHE A 365 -13.29 -0.51 12.62
N TYR A 366 -13.62 0.13 11.49
CA TYR A 366 -14.92 0.76 11.29
C TYR A 366 -16.08 -0.25 11.26
N THR A 367 -15.91 -1.37 10.56
CA THR A 367 -16.91 -2.44 10.50
C THR A 367 -17.19 -3.02 11.88
N THR A 368 -16.14 -3.28 12.64
CA THR A 368 -16.26 -3.78 14.01
C THR A 368 -16.87 -2.73 14.93
N PHE A 369 -16.47 -1.47 14.79
CA PHE A 369 -16.98 -0.36 15.60
C PHE A 369 -18.48 -0.18 15.41
N LEU A 370 -18.94 -0.18 14.15
CA LEU A 370 -20.37 -0.16 13.85
C LEU A 370 -21.10 -1.34 14.47
N ARG A 371 -20.53 -2.56 14.47
CA ARG A 371 -21.15 -3.74 15.09
C ARG A 371 -21.39 -3.55 16.58
N PHE A 372 -20.45 -2.93 17.30
CA PHE A 372 -20.57 -2.69 18.74
C PHE A 372 -21.44 -1.49 19.11
N THR A 373 -21.62 -0.51 18.21
CA THR A 373 -22.54 0.61 18.41
C THR A 373 -23.97 0.34 17.92
N LYS A 374 -24.19 -0.81 17.24
CA LYS A 374 -25.47 -1.23 16.62
C LYS A 374 -26.55 -1.70 17.60
N GLY A 375 -26.42 -1.45 18.90
CA GLY A 375 -27.47 -1.75 19.89
C GLY A 375 -28.87 -1.24 19.50
N ASN A 376 -28.97 -0.20 18.66
CA ASN A 376 -30.21 0.31 18.04
C ASN A 376 -30.13 0.43 16.49
N ALA A 377 -29.56 -0.55 15.78
CA ALA A 377 -29.36 -0.51 14.32
C ALA A 377 -30.64 -0.25 13.48
N LYS A 378 -31.83 -0.48 14.04
CA LYS A 378 -33.11 -0.21 13.37
C LYS A 378 -33.41 1.28 13.19
N GLU A 379 -32.83 2.17 13.99
CA GLU A 379 -33.25 3.59 14.02
C GLU A 379 -32.56 4.50 12.99
N LYS A 380 -31.49 4.05 12.31
CA LYS A 380 -30.75 4.92 11.35
C LYS A 380 -30.50 4.36 9.95
N GLY A 381 -30.96 3.15 9.63
CA GLY A 381 -30.89 2.64 8.25
C GLY A 381 -29.48 2.57 7.66
N ILE A 382 -28.43 2.50 8.49
CA ILE A 382 -27.05 2.30 8.03
C ILE A 382 -26.88 0.82 7.68
N VAL A 383 -26.94 0.51 6.38
CA VAL A 383 -26.77 -0.85 5.86
C VAL A 383 -25.30 -1.03 5.52
N LEU A 384 -24.66 -1.97 6.21
CA LEU A 384 -23.33 -2.42 5.82
C LEU A 384 -23.50 -3.49 4.76
N THR A 385 -23.11 -3.18 3.52
CA THR A 385 -23.05 -4.16 2.44
C THR A 385 -21.99 -5.21 2.81
N PRO A 386 -22.33 -6.51 2.87
CA PRO A 386 -21.35 -7.55 3.13
C PRO A 386 -20.27 -7.57 2.04
N LYS A 387 -19.00 -7.85 2.42
CA LYS A 387 -17.86 -7.82 1.49
C LYS A 387 -18.08 -8.64 0.22
N HIS A 388 -18.54 -9.89 0.37
CA HIS A 388 -18.82 -10.78 -0.76
C HIS A 388 -19.92 -10.26 -1.70
N ILE A 389 -20.83 -9.42 -1.21
CA ILE A 389 -21.82 -8.75 -2.06
C ILE A 389 -21.15 -7.61 -2.82
N THR A 390 -20.32 -6.79 -2.16
CA THR A 390 -19.56 -5.74 -2.85
C THR A 390 -18.66 -6.32 -3.94
N GLU A 391 -17.89 -7.37 -3.63
CA GLU A 391 -17.01 -8.07 -4.58
C GLU A 391 -17.81 -8.61 -5.78
N LEU A 392 -18.94 -9.29 -5.53
CA LEU A 392 -19.82 -9.77 -6.60
C LEU A 392 -20.31 -8.65 -7.53
N PHE A 393 -20.71 -7.50 -6.97
CA PHE A 393 -21.19 -6.38 -7.78
C PHE A 393 -20.04 -5.70 -8.56
N CYS A 394 -18.82 -5.68 -8.01
CA CYS A 394 -17.62 -5.26 -8.75
C CYS A 394 -17.34 -6.20 -9.91
N ASP A 395 -17.31 -7.52 -9.67
CA ASP A 395 -17.07 -8.54 -10.71
C ASP A 395 -18.12 -8.45 -11.83
N ILE A 396 -19.40 -8.28 -11.47
CA ILE A 396 -20.49 -8.10 -12.43
C ILE A 396 -20.26 -6.82 -13.26
N ALA A 397 -19.89 -5.72 -12.60
CA ALA A 397 -19.71 -4.45 -13.29
C ALA A 397 -18.51 -4.50 -14.27
N GLU A 398 -17.39 -5.10 -13.86
CA GLU A 398 -16.22 -5.33 -14.72
C GLU A 398 -16.54 -6.22 -15.92
N TYR A 399 -17.34 -7.28 -15.70
CA TYR A 399 -17.82 -8.15 -16.77
C TYR A 399 -18.63 -7.38 -17.81
N TYR A 400 -19.57 -6.51 -17.39
CA TYR A 400 -20.38 -5.73 -18.32
C TYR A 400 -19.64 -4.52 -18.93
N SER A 401 -18.53 -4.09 -18.34
CA SER A 401 -17.68 -3.05 -18.92
C SER A 401 -16.58 -3.58 -19.85
N ASP A 402 -16.47 -4.90 -20.04
CA ASP A 402 -15.42 -5.57 -20.80
C ASP A 402 -13.99 -5.09 -20.43
N LYS A 403 -13.83 -4.65 -19.17
CA LYS A 403 -12.60 -4.04 -18.67
C LYS A 403 -12.55 -4.15 -17.15
N LYS A 404 -11.37 -4.49 -16.62
CA LYS A 404 -11.07 -4.35 -15.20
C LYS A 404 -11.07 -2.88 -14.77
N PHE A 405 -11.53 -2.62 -13.55
CA PHE A 405 -11.48 -1.27 -13.00
C PHE A 405 -10.04 -0.85 -12.76
N ASP A 406 -9.74 0.39 -13.10
CA ASP A 406 -8.45 1.04 -12.89
C ASP A 406 -8.64 2.42 -12.25
N GLU A 407 -7.53 3.09 -11.97
CA GLU A 407 -7.50 4.45 -11.41
C GLU A 407 -8.19 5.52 -12.27
N HIS A 408 -8.45 5.23 -13.54
CA HIS A 408 -9.16 6.11 -14.47
C HIS A 408 -10.66 5.79 -14.56
N THR A 409 -11.09 4.67 -13.98
CA THR A 409 -12.46 4.20 -14.01
C THR A 409 -13.31 5.03 -13.05
N ARG A 410 -14.25 5.80 -13.60
CA ARG A 410 -15.13 6.67 -12.82
C ARG A 410 -16.32 5.88 -12.29
N ILE A 411 -16.28 5.50 -11.03
CA ILE A 411 -17.37 4.82 -10.34
C ILE A 411 -18.24 5.86 -9.62
N ILE A 412 -19.56 5.75 -9.77
CA ILE A 412 -20.53 6.62 -9.10
C ILE A 412 -21.36 5.78 -8.14
N GLU A 413 -21.19 6.02 -6.84
CA GLU A 413 -22.09 5.49 -5.83
C GLU A 413 -23.12 6.57 -5.42
N ILE A 414 -24.39 6.31 -5.76
CA ILE A 414 -25.49 7.29 -5.60
C ILE A 414 -25.88 7.48 -4.12
N LYS A 415 -25.61 6.50 -3.25
CA LYS A 415 -26.02 6.52 -1.83
C LYS A 415 -24.89 6.13 -0.88
N THR A 416 -23.84 6.94 -0.80
CA THR A 416 -22.81 6.78 0.24
C THR A 416 -23.29 7.27 1.60
N GLN A 417 -23.22 6.42 2.61
CA GLN A 417 -23.75 6.75 3.94
C GLN A 417 -22.72 7.33 4.92
N ASN A 418 -21.40 7.31 4.64
CA ASN A 418 -20.37 7.99 5.45
C ASN A 418 -19.03 8.24 4.72
N LEU A 419 -18.26 9.24 5.16
CA LEU A 419 -16.96 9.60 4.59
C LEU A 419 -15.86 8.54 4.76
N ILE A 420 -15.92 7.74 5.82
CA ILE A 420 -14.96 6.64 6.01
C ILE A 420 -15.21 5.51 5.01
N GLN A 421 -16.44 5.28 4.58
CA GLN A 421 -16.68 4.32 3.48
C GLN A 421 -15.98 4.76 2.19
N PHE A 422 -15.81 6.08 1.93
CA PHE A 422 -15.07 6.56 0.76
C PHE A 422 -13.55 6.30 0.81
N LYS A 423 -12.96 6.11 2.00
CA LYS A 423 -11.52 5.77 2.14
C LYS A 423 -11.24 4.28 2.21
N VAL A 424 -12.28 3.48 2.45
CA VAL A 424 -12.19 2.02 2.62
C VAL A 424 -12.65 1.28 1.35
N ALA A 425 -13.43 1.94 0.49
CA ALA A 425 -13.92 1.39 -0.78
C ALA A 425 -12.95 1.65 -1.93
#